data_AF-A0A7X3YZ60-F1
#
_entry.id   AF-A0A7X3YZ60-F1
#
_cell.length_a   1.000
_cell.length_b   1.000
_cell.length_c   1.000
_cell.angle_alpha   90.00
_cell.angle_beta   90.00
_cell.angle_gamma   90.00
#
_symmetry.space_group_name_H-M   'P 1'
#
loop_
_entity.id
_entity.type
_entity.pdbx_description
1 polymer ?
#
loop_
_entity_poly.entity_id
_entity_poly.type
_entity_poly.pdbx_seq_one_letter_code
_entity_poly.pdbx_strand_id
1 'polypeptide(L)'
;MTTSIDKHHVKGKLGSDFWRIRVPPDLVPKMALEIDWNRMGRRVMIDAKEGIIAWMSPSSLHADLSSASDKIVQLAGATLKTIVKDKRDNRWGSPGDPKNVGLEADAAFYVGDNAVGWYTARRKGQEEKEAYEARTPPDLVVEVEVTHFDEDKPQRYAELGVREMWRVDGKKGSGQLQIEILDLQASSDGPKPVEESRILPGLPLFVLPEAYELADMGQLQRLSVLLRDNLAQANTPEPDSSPLSFGSGI
;
A
#
# COMPACT_ATOMS: atom_id res chain seq x y z
N MET A 1 -26.84 21.05 19.36
CA MET A 1 -26.00 19.84 19.44
C MET A 1 -24.70 20.25 20.11
N THR A 2 -24.37 19.65 21.25
CA THR A 2 -23.09 19.84 21.94
C THR A 2 -21.97 19.31 21.06
N THR A 3 -21.24 20.20 20.41
CA THR A 3 -20.00 19.87 19.70
C THR A 3 -18.90 19.64 20.73
N SER A 4 -18.81 18.45 21.33
CA SER A 4 -17.57 18.06 22.01
C SER A 4 -16.56 17.66 20.93
N ILE A 5 -15.37 18.24 21.00
CA ILE A 5 -14.23 17.74 20.24
C ILE A 5 -13.73 16.52 21.03
N ASP A 6 -14.13 15.34 20.62
CA ASP A 6 -13.59 14.10 21.17
C ASP A 6 -12.17 13.94 20.63
N LYS A 7 -11.18 14.18 21.50
CA LYS A 7 -9.76 14.05 21.18
C LYS A 7 -9.27 12.70 21.65
N HIS A 8 -8.80 11.88 20.72
CA HIS A 8 -8.12 10.64 21.05
C HIS A 8 -6.66 10.73 20.65
N HIS A 9 -5.77 10.44 21.59
CA HIS A 9 -4.33 10.32 21.37
C HIS A 9 -3.91 8.89 21.72
N VAL A 10 -3.22 8.25 20.80
CA VAL A 10 -2.73 6.88 20.95
C VAL A 10 -1.25 6.85 20.60
N LYS A 11 -0.46 6.20 21.46
CA LYS A 11 0.90 5.80 21.12
C LYS A 11 0.86 4.42 20.49
N GLY A 12 1.31 4.31 19.25
CA GLY A 12 1.40 3.03 18.56
C GLY A 12 2.53 2.15 19.11
N LYS A 13 2.57 0.89 18.66
CA LYS A 13 3.51 -0.13 19.17
C LYS A 13 4.96 0.09 18.74
N LEU A 14 5.18 0.81 17.64
CA LEU A 14 6.49 1.24 17.13
C LEU A 14 6.86 2.65 17.61
N GLY A 15 6.00 3.29 18.41
CA GLY A 15 6.25 4.59 19.02
C GLY A 15 5.72 5.78 18.23
N SER A 16 4.91 5.58 17.17
CA SER A 16 4.26 6.70 16.48
C SER A 16 3.17 7.32 17.36
N ASP A 17 2.94 8.61 17.16
CA ASP A 17 1.88 9.36 17.84
C ASP A 17 0.70 9.56 16.88
N PHE A 18 -0.45 9.00 17.25
CA PHE A 18 -1.70 9.08 16.48
C PHE A 18 -2.68 9.99 17.19
N TRP A 19 -3.23 10.93 16.45
CA TRP A 19 -4.23 11.86 16.94
C TRP A 19 -5.48 11.75 16.08
N ARG A 20 -6.64 11.79 16.74
CA ARG A 20 -7.94 11.78 16.08
C ARG A 20 -8.85 12.78 16.74
N ILE A 21 -9.55 13.55 15.92
CA ILE A 21 -10.67 14.38 16.34
C ILE A 21 -11.91 14.02 15.52
N ARG A 22 -13.07 14.13 16.16
CA ARG A 22 -14.35 14.17 15.45
C ARG A 22 -14.82 15.62 15.33
N VAL A 23 -15.22 16.00 14.13
CA VAL A 23 -15.78 17.31 13.78
C VAL A 23 -17.10 17.09 13.02
N PRO A 24 -18.02 18.07 13.00
CA PRO A 24 -19.19 18.01 12.15
C PRO A 24 -18.81 17.73 10.67
N PRO A 25 -19.48 16.76 10.00
CA PRO A 25 -19.15 16.39 8.62
C PRO A 25 -19.12 17.56 7.62
N ASP A 26 -19.99 18.55 7.81
CA ASP A 26 -20.08 19.76 6.97
C ASP A 26 -18.88 20.71 7.14
N LEU A 27 -18.13 20.59 8.24
CA LEU A 27 -16.90 21.36 8.47
C LEU A 27 -15.66 20.69 7.89
N VAL A 28 -15.70 19.38 7.60
CA VAL A 28 -14.52 18.65 7.10
C VAL A 28 -13.97 19.23 5.80
N PRO A 29 -14.77 19.51 4.74
CA PRO A 29 -14.23 20.06 3.50
C PRO A 29 -13.59 21.45 3.71
N LYS A 30 -14.17 22.28 4.58
CA LYS A 30 -13.60 23.61 4.91
C LYS A 30 -12.26 23.45 5.62
N MET A 31 -12.20 22.59 6.63
CA MET A 31 -10.98 22.31 7.37
C MET A 31 -9.88 21.69 6.50
N ALA A 32 -10.24 20.82 5.55
CA ALA A 32 -9.29 20.23 4.60
C ALA A 32 -8.67 21.25 3.63
N LEU A 33 -9.38 22.35 3.35
CA LEU A 33 -8.92 23.42 2.46
C LEU A 33 -8.15 24.53 3.20
N GLU A 34 -8.60 24.90 4.39
CA GLU A 34 -8.09 26.08 5.12
C GLU A 34 -6.90 25.78 6.04
N ILE A 35 -6.74 24.52 6.48
CA ILE A 35 -5.69 24.12 7.40
C ILE A 35 -4.63 23.33 6.64
N ASP A 36 -3.38 23.78 6.75
CA ASP A 36 -2.23 23.00 6.30
C ASP A 36 -1.92 21.90 7.31
N TRP A 37 -2.66 20.79 7.20
CA TRP A 37 -2.52 19.67 8.11
C TRP A 37 -1.13 19.01 8.06
N ASN A 38 -0.41 19.15 6.94
CA ASN A 38 0.95 18.65 6.79
C ASN A 38 1.94 19.35 7.74
N ARG A 39 1.59 20.54 8.25
CA ARG A 39 2.35 21.22 9.32
C ARG A 39 2.10 20.64 10.70
N MET A 40 0.95 19.99 10.92
CA MET A 40 0.56 19.43 12.23
C MET A 40 0.90 17.94 12.36
N GLY A 41 1.01 17.21 11.26
CA GLY A 41 1.46 15.82 11.18
C GLY A 41 1.86 15.47 9.76
N ARG A 42 2.64 14.40 9.56
CA ARG A 42 3.15 14.04 8.21
C ARG A 42 2.14 13.25 7.36
N ARG A 43 1.19 12.58 8.00
CA ARG A 43 0.14 11.80 7.33
C ARG A 43 -1.19 12.13 7.97
N VAL A 44 -2.12 12.64 7.17
CA VAL A 44 -3.39 13.21 7.64
C VAL A 44 -4.51 12.52 6.90
N MET A 45 -5.24 11.64 7.57
CA MET A 45 -6.45 11.05 7.03
C MET A 45 -7.65 11.94 7.36
N ILE A 46 -8.40 12.28 6.32
CA ILE A 46 -9.62 13.06 6.45
C ILE A 46 -10.76 12.23 5.89
N ASP A 47 -11.74 11.94 6.75
CA ASP A 47 -12.97 11.25 6.41
C ASP A 47 -14.14 12.23 6.56
N ALA A 48 -14.57 12.76 5.42
CA ALA A 48 -15.67 13.72 5.35
C ALA A 48 -17.02 13.10 5.70
N LYS A 49 -17.21 11.80 5.48
CA LYS A 49 -18.47 11.10 5.75
C LYS A 49 -18.70 10.95 7.25
N GLU A 50 -17.67 10.53 7.97
CA GLU A 50 -17.74 10.30 9.42
C GLU A 50 -17.40 11.52 10.27
N GLY A 51 -16.93 12.60 9.63
CA GLY A 51 -16.48 13.79 10.35
C GLY A 51 -15.18 13.53 11.11
N ILE A 52 -14.28 12.69 10.59
CA ILE A 52 -13.04 12.33 11.29
C ILE A 52 -11.86 13.02 10.64
N ILE A 53 -11.02 13.64 11.47
CA ILE A 53 -9.70 14.07 11.07
C ILE A 53 -8.70 13.34 11.95
N ALA A 54 -7.87 12.50 11.33
CA ALA A 54 -6.79 11.81 11.98
C ALA A 54 -5.46 12.29 11.41
N TRP A 55 -4.47 12.47 12.26
CA TRP A 55 -3.10 12.73 11.80
C TRP A 55 -2.13 11.94 12.64
N MET A 56 -0.99 11.61 12.04
CA MET A 56 0.07 10.89 12.71
C MET A 56 1.42 11.57 12.56
N SER A 57 2.22 11.40 13.61
CA SER A 57 3.66 11.64 13.60
C SER A 57 4.35 10.28 13.65
N PRO A 58 4.87 9.80 12.51
CA PRO A 58 5.51 8.48 12.46
C PRO A 58 6.79 8.47 13.29
N SER A 59 7.06 7.35 13.96
CA SER A 59 8.37 7.07 14.53
C SER A 59 9.39 6.77 13.43
N SER A 60 10.70 6.77 13.76
CA SER A 60 11.74 6.34 12.80
C SER A 60 11.47 4.93 12.31
N LEU A 61 11.19 4.01 13.23
CA LEU A 61 10.93 2.61 12.88
C LEU A 61 9.72 2.46 11.95
N HIS A 62 8.65 3.24 12.17
CA HIS A 62 7.52 3.27 11.24
C HIS A 62 7.97 3.71 9.84
N ALA A 63 8.73 4.81 9.75
CA ALA A 63 9.22 5.33 8.47
C ALA A 63 10.19 4.34 7.78
N ASP A 64 11.02 3.65 8.55
CA ASP A 64 11.99 2.67 8.07
C ASP A 64 11.29 1.41 7.53
N LEU A 65 10.26 0.90 8.21
CA LEU A 65 9.43 -0.21 7.73
C LEU A 65 8.58 0.17 6.51
N SER A 66 8.02 1.39 6.52
CA SER A 66 7.39 1.94 5.32
C SER A 66 8.41 1.88 4.17
N SER A 67 9.62 2.41 4.38
CA SER A 67 10.75 2.39 3.43
C SER A 67 11.11 0.99 2.93
N ALA A 68 11.23 0.01 3.83
CA ALA A 68 11.50 -1.38 3.52
C ALA A 68 10.50 -1.97 2.53
N SER A 69 9.23 -1.60 2.63
CA SER A 69 8.16 -2.06 1.72
C SER A 69 8.46 -1.74 0.25
N ASP A 70 9.04 -0.57 -0.06
CA ASP A 70 9.42 -0.27 -1.46
C ASP A 70 10.49 -1.22 -1.96
N LYS A 71 11.51 -1.48 -1.13
CA LYS A 71 12.64 -2.33 -1.51
C LYS A 71 12.14 -3.76 -1.78
N ILE A 72 11.28 -4.29 -0.91
CA ILE A 72 10.70 -5.63 -1.05
C ILE A 72 9.86 -5.71 -2.32
N VAL A 73 8.88 -4.82 -2.49
CA VAL A 73 7.93 -4.92 -3.62
C VAL A 73 8.63 -4.65 -4.95
N GLN A 74 9.57 -3.71 -5.02
CA GLN A 74 10.34 -3.44 -6.24
C GLN A 74 11.24 -4.62 -6.62
N LEU A 75 11.93 -5.24 -5.65
CA LEU A 75 12.78 -6.41 -5.93
C LEU A 75 11.95 -7.66 -6.26
N ALA A 76 10.80 -7.84 -5.61
CA ALA A 76 9.87 -8.90 -5.95
C ALA A 76 9.34 -8.72 -7.37
N GLY A 77 8.93 -7.50 -7.74
CA GLY A 77 8.53 -7.15 -9.10
C GLY A 77 9.62 -7.45 -10.13
N ALA A 78 10.86 -7.02 -9.86
CA ALA A 78 12.00 -7.30 -10.73
C ALA A 78 12.25 -8.81 -10.90
N THR A 79 12.13 -9.58 -9.81
CA THR A 79 12.29 -11.04 -9.81
C THR A 79 11.22 -11.72 -10.65
N LEU A 80 9.96 -11.28 -10.51
CA LEU A 80 8.82 -11.75 -11.29
C LEU A 80 8.78 -11.19 -12.73
N LYS A 81 9.73 -10.32 -13.10
CA LYS A 81 9.76 -9.58 -14.37
C LYS A 81 8.47 -8.79 -14.63
N THR A 82 7.84 -8.30 -13.56
CA THR A 82 6.66 -7.42 -13.64
C THR A 82 7.04 -5.99 -13.31
N ILE A 83 6.33 -5.03 -13.91
CA ILE A 83 6.56 -3.61 -13.68
C ILE A 83 5.87 -3.20 -12.39
N VAL A 84 6.56 -2.46 -11.54
CA VAL A 84 6.05 -1.92 -10.28
C VAL A 84 6.21 -0.41 -10.28
N LYS A 85 5.20 0.30 -9.76
CA LYS A 85 5.28 1.75 -9.49
C LYS A 85 4.77 2.08 -8.10
N ASP A 86 5.65 2.66 -7.27
CA ASP A 86 5.36 3.22 -5.95
C ASP A 86 4.51 4.51 -5.99
N LYS A 87 3.66 4.69 -4.98
CA LYS A 87 2.70 5.81 -4.82
C LYS A 87 2.48 6.25 -3.37
N ARG A 88 3.54 6.44 -2.60
CA ARG A 88 3.50 6.73 -1.15
C ARG A 88 2.79 8.02 -0.70
N ASP A 89 2.53 8.96 -1.61
CA ASP A 89 1.97 10.28 -1.27
C ASP A 89 0.61 10.54 -1.98
N ASN A 90 0.01 9.49 -2.54
CA ASN A 90 -1.27 9.60 -3.20
C ASN A 90 -2.40 9.38 -2.20
N ARG A 91 -3.48 10.16 -2.34
CA ARG A 91 -4.75 9.93 -1.65
C ARG A 91 -5.75 9.34 -2.62
N TRP A 92 -6.48 8.32 -2.17
CA TRP A 92 -7.57 7.72 -2.91
C TRP A 92 -8.88 7.95 -2.17
N GLY A 93 -9.82 8.62 -2.84
CA GLY A 93 -11.16 8.89 -2.35
C GLY A 93 -12.21 8.39 -3.34
N SER A 94 -13.48 8.48 -2.94
CA SER A 94 -14.61 8.19 -3.82
C SER A 94 -14.79 9.29 -4.87
N PRO A 95 -15.39 9.00 -6.03
CA PRO A 95 -15.76 10.02 -7.00
C PRO A 95 -16.61 11.13 -6.35
N GLY A 96 -16.14 12.38 -6.45
CA GLY A 96 -16.82 13.54 -5.87
C GLY A 96 -16.31 13.96 -4.49
N ASP A 97 -15.40 13.20 -3.88
CA ASP A 97 -14.74 13.63 -2.64
C ASP A 97 -13.94 14.94 -2.86
N PRO A 98 -13.90 15.84 -1.85
CA PRO A 98 -13.10 17.05 -1.93
C PRO A 98 -11.62 16.74 -2.15
N LYS A 99 -10.89 17.69 -2.76
CA LYS A 99 -9.43 17.62 -2.85
C LYS A 99 -8.83 17.46 -1.44
N ASN A 100 -7.86 16.57 -1.29
CA ASN A 100 -7.20 16.18 -0.03
C ASN A 100 -8.03 15.30 0.93
N VAL A 101 -9.22 14.83 0.52
CA VAL A 101 -9.99 13.81 1.25
C VAL A 101 -9.70 12.44 0.64
N GLY A 102 -9.58 11.42 1.48
CA GLY A 102 -9.30 10.06 1.04
C GLY A 102 -8.31 9.33 1.95
N LEU A 103 -8.13 8.05 1.66
CA LEU A 103 -7.16 7.20 2.32
C LEU A 103 -5.77 7.42 1.74
N GLU A 104 -4.77 7.40 2.61
CA GLU A 104 -3.36 7.45 2.27
C GLU A 104 -2.69 6.28 2.97
N ALA A 105 -2.10 5.39 2.18
CA ALA A 105 -1.37 4.25 2.69
C ALA A 105 0.08 4.63 3.02
N ASP A 106 0.71 3.88 3.92
CA ASP A 106 2.11 4.09 4.24
C ASP A 106 3.04 3.69 3.09
N ALA A 107 2.63 2.68 2.31
CA ALA A 107 3.11 2.44 0.97
C ALA A 107 2.00 1.94 0.04
N ALA A 108 2.13 2.22 -1.25
CA ALA A 108 1.15 1.83 -2.25
C ALA A 108 1.83 1.56 -3.59
N PHE A 109 1.33 0.57 -4.33
CA PHE A 109 1.97 0.09 -5.55
C PHE A 109 0.94 -0.22 -6.63
N TYR A 110 1.20 0.28 -7.83
CA TYR A 110 0.68 -0.34 -9.05
C TYR A 110 1.62 -1.45 -9.48
N VAL A 111 1.08 -2.59 -9.91
CA VAL A 111 1.83 -3.79 -10.30
C VAL A 111 1.27 -4.35 -11.63
N GLY A 112 2.15 -4.74 -12.53
CA GLY A 112 1.77 -5.30 -13.84
C GLY A 112 1.06 -4.28 -14.73
N ASP A 113 -0.10 -4.66 -15.27
CA ASP A 113 -0.86 -3.84 -16.23
C ASP A 113 -1.24 -2.47 -15.67
N ASN A 114 -1.56 -2.38 -14.38
CA ASN A 114 -1.87 -1.11 -13.73
C ASN A 114 -0.63 -0.19 -13.64
N ALA A 115 0.58 -0.75 -13.50
CA ALA A 115 1.80 0.02 -13.55
C ALA A 115 2.09 0.50 -14.98
N VAL A 116 1.89 -0.37 -15.99
CA VAL A 116 2.00 -0.02 -17.41
C VAL A 116 1.03 1.09 -17.79
N GLY A 117 -0.23 1.00 -17.35
CA GLY A 117 -1.26 2.01 -17.54
C GLY A 117 -0.83 3.35 -16.95
N TRP A 118 -0.26 3.35 -15.73
CA TRP A 118 0.26 4.55 -15.10
C TRP A 118 1.39 5.21 -15.91
N TYR A 119 2.39 4.44 -16.35
CA TYR A 119 3.48 4.97 -17.19
C TYR A 119 2.98 5.49 -18.55
N THR A 120 1.96 4.84 -19.11
CA THR A 120 1.32 5.26 -20.36
C THR A 120 0.61 6.61 -20.18
N ALA A 121 -0.17 6.77 -19.11
CA ALA A 121 -0.82 8.03 -18.77
C ALA A 121 0.21 9.15 -18.54
N ARG A 122 1.29 8.87 -17.79
CA ARG A 122 2.40 9.81 -17.57
C ARG A 122 3.03 10.30 -18.87
N ARG A 123 3.21 9.42 -19.87
CA ARG A 123 3.79 9.80 -21.16
C ARG A 123 2.89 10.74 -21.97
N LYS A 124 1.58 10.69 -21.76
CA LYS A 124 0.62 11.59 -22.43
C LYS A 124 0.57 12.97 -21.79
N GLY A 125 0.89 13.09 -20.51
CA GLY A 125 0.98 14.37 -19.81
C GLY A 125 0.56 14.30 -18.34
N GLN A 126 0.65 15.43 -17.66
CA GLN A 126 0.30 15.54 -16.25
C GLN A 126 -1.20 15.29 -16.00
N GLU A 127 -2.08 15.84 -16.83
CA GLU A 127 -3.54 15.70 -16.71
C GLU A 127 -3.99 14.24 -16.83
N GLU A 128 -3.52 13.52 -17.85
CA GLU A 128 -3.81 12.10 -18.04
C GLU A 128 -3.30 11.24 -16.87
N LYS A 129 -2.12 11.57 -16.34
CA LYS A 129 -1.55 10.91 -15.17
C LYS A 129 -2.42 11.12 -13.93
N GLU A 130 -2.85 12.35 -13.67
CA GLU A 130 -3.74 12.67 -12.54
C GLU A 130 -5.11 12.01 -12.70
N ALA A 131 -5.68 12.02 -13.91
CA ALA A 131 -6.92 11.34 -14.22
C ALA A 131 -6.82 9.81 -14.03
N TYR A 132 -5.67 9.20 -14.35
CA TYR A 132 -5.41 7.81 -14.08
C TYR A 132 -5.35 7.51 -12.58
N GLU A 133 -4.60 8.31 -11.81
CA GLU A 133 -4.48 8.14 -10.36
C GLU A 133 -5.82 8.34 -9.62
N ALA A 134 -6.71 9.18 -10.16
CA ALA A 134 -8.04 9.41 -9.59
C ALA A 134 -9.03 8.26 -9.85
N ARG A 135 -8.86 7.49 -10.93
CA ARG A 135 -9.81 6.43 -11.36
C ARG A 135 -9.32 5.01 -11.11
N THR A 136 -8.02 4.83 -10.90
CA THR A 136 -7.40 3.52 -10.74
C THR A 136 -6.79 3.44 -9.34
N PRO A 137 -7.33 2.61 -8.43
CA PRO A 137 -6.71 2.37 -7.12
C PRO A 137 -5.40 1.59 -7.27
N PRO A 138 -4.50 1.65 -6.27
CA PRO A 138 -3.30 0.81 -6.26
C PRO A 138 -3.69 -0.66 -6.13
N ASP A 139 -2.80 -1.54 -6.56
CA ASP A 139 -3.00 -2.98 -6.48
C ASP A 139 -2.71 -3.51 -5.07
N LEU A 140 -1.62 -3.00 -4.49
CA LEU A 140 -1.14 -3.35 -3.17
C LEU A 140 -0.96 -2.09 -2.34
N VAL A 141 -1.49 -2.09 -1.12
CA VAL A 141 -1.20 -1.10 -0.09
C VAL A 141 -0.53 -1.74 1.12
N VAL A 142 0.28 -0.97 1.84
CA VAL A 142 0.91 -1.39 3.09
C VAL A 142 0.59 -0.35 4.14
N GLU A 143 0.12 -0.82 5.29
CA GLU A 143 -0.09 -0.01 6.49
C GLU A 143 0.83 -0.55 7.59
N VAL A 144 1.60 0.35 8.18
CA VAL A 144 2.56 0.10 9.24
C VAL A 144 1.98 0.59 10.55
N GLU A 145 2.09 -0.21 11.62
CA GLU A 145 1.63 0.15 12.97
C GLU A 145 0.13 0.44 13.05
N VAL A 146 -0.66 -0.52 12.56
CA VAL A 146 -2.12 -0.49 12.57
C VAL A 146 -2.65 -0.38 14.01
N THR A 147 -3.47 0.64 14.27
CA THR A 147 -4.14 0.88 15.56
C THR A 147 -5.62 0.52 15.50
N HIS A 148 -6.34 0.63 16.61
CA HIS A 148 -7.80 0.45 16.61
C HIS A 148 -8.54 1.53 15.77
N PHE A 149 -7.89 2.65 15.41
CA PHE A 149 -8.46 3.61 14.47
C PHE A 149 -8.48 3.10 13.03
N ASP A 150 -7.76 2.01 12.77
CA ASP A 150 -7.55 1.44 11.44
C ASP A 150 -8.35 0.15 11.23
N GLU A 151 -9.27 -0.20 12.14
CA GLU A 151 -10.09 -1.42 12.06
C GLU A 151 -10.88 -1.49 10.75
N ASP A 152 -11.47 -0.37 10.32
CA ASP A 152 -12.28 -0.28 9.10
C ASP A 152 -11.46 -0.03 7.82
N LYS A 153 -10.14 0.27 7.93
CA LYS A 153 -9.31 0.61 6.75
C LYS A 153 -9.31 -0.47 5.67
N PRO A 154 -9.18 -1.78 5.98
CA PRO A 154 -9.22 -2.81 4.94
C PRO A 154 -10.52 -2.79 4.14
N GLN A 155 -11.66 -2.62 4.81
CA GLN A 155 -12.96 -2.56 4.14
C GLN A 155 -13.06 -1.33 3.23
N ARG A 156 -12.58 -0.17 3.69
CA ARG A 156 -12.57 1.04 2.88
C ARG A 156 -11.64 0.94 1.67
N TYR A 157 -10.46 0.32 1.82
CA TYR A 157 -9.58 0.03 0.67
C TYR A 157 -10.24 -0.96 -0.30
N ALA A 158 -10.98 -1.96 0.21
CA ALA A 158 -11.74 -2.88 -0.63
C ALA A 158 -12.83 -2.17 -1.44
N GLU A 159 -13.55 -1.23 -0.82
CA GLU A 159 -14.55 -0.38 -1.49
C GLU A 159 -13.95 0.51 -2.59
N LEU A 160 -12.71 0.95 -2.43
CA LEU A 160 -11.97 1.66 -3.46
C LEU A 160 -11.46 0.75 -4.59
N GLY A 161 -11.57 -0.57 -4.44
CA GLY A 161 -11.09 -1.55 -5.42
C GLY A 161 -9.62 -1.94 -5.28
N VAL A 162 -8.97 -1.62 -4.15
CA VAL A 162 -7.63 -2.14 -3.86
C VAL A 162 -7.72 -3.65 -3.69
N ARG A 163 -6.73 -4.38 -4.24
CA ARG A 163 -6.76 -5.84 -4.30
C ARG A 163 -6.14 -6.50 -3.08
N GLU A 164 -5.03 -5.97 -2.59
CA GLU A 164 -4.29 -6.55 -1.48
C GLU A 164 -3.80 -5.49 -0.50
N MET A 165 -3.78 -5.83 0.78
CA MET A 165 -3.22 -4.99 1.83
C MET A 165 -2.27 -5.80 2.70
N TRP A 166 -1.09 -5.26 2.99
CA TRP A 166 -0.21 -5.78 4.02
C TRP A 166 -0.34 -4.94 5.29
N ARG A 167 -0.50 -5.61 6.43
CA ARG A 167 -0.41 -4.99 7.75
C ARG A 167 0.93 -5.37 8.36
N VAL A 168 1.73 -4.36 8.68
CA VAL A 168 3.07 -4.55 9.26
C VAL A 168 3.07 -3.90 10.64
N ASP A 169 3.05 -4.71 11.68
CA ASP A 169 2.99 -4.21 13.06
C ASP A 169 4.21 -4.68 13.86
N GLY A 170 4.49 -4.00 14.96
CA GLY A 170 5.49 -4.41 15.92
C GLY A 170 4.89 -5.24 17.03
N LYS A 171 5.53 -6.35 17.38
CA LYS A 171 5.26 -6.98 18.66
C LYS A 171 5.92 -6.17 19.77
N LYS A 172 5.09 -5.57 20.62
CA LYS A 172 5.49 -4.67 21.70
C LYS A 172 6.60 -5.31 22.55
N GLY A 173 7.78 -4.69 22.55
CA GLY A 173 8.91 -5.07 23.40
C GLY A 173 9.75 -6.26 22.93
N SER A 174 9.51 -6.85 21.75
CA SER A 174 10.30 -7.98 21.24
C SER A 174 11.13 -7.69 20.00
N GLY A 175 11.01 -6.52 19.38
CA GLY A 175 11.69 -6.19 18.11
C GLY A 175 11.20 -6.97 16.89
N GLN A 176 10.45 -8.06 17.10
CA GLN A 176 9.84 -8.88 16.06
C GLN A 176 8.66 -8.16 15.37
N LEU A 177 8.57 -8.33 14.06
CA LEU A 177 7.45 -7.88 13.24
C LEU A 177 6.31 -8.92 13.27
N GLN A 178 5.08 -8.42 13.29
CA GLN A 178 3.88 -9.19 13.00
C GLN A 178 3.33 -8.70 11.66
N ILE A 179 3.22 -9.60 10.70
CA ILE A 179 2.78 -9.27 9.34
C ILE A 179 1.54 -10.10 9.01
N GLU A 180 0.60 -9.48 8.30
CA GLU A 180 -0.59 -10.12 7.73
C GLU A 180 -0.75 -9.67 6.27
N ILE A 181 -1.10 -10.60 5.38
CA ILE A 181 -1.52 -10.28 4.01
C ILE A 181 -3.03 -10.45 3.96
N LEU A 182 -3.73 -9.41 3.52
CA LEU A 182 -5.18 -9.41 3.33
C LEU A 182 -5.49 -9.38 1.84
N ASP A 183 -6.23 -10.38 1.37
CA ASP A 183 -6.94 -10.32 0.08
C ASP A 183 -8.23 -9.52 0.31
N LEU A 184 -8.27 -8.32 -0.25
CA LEU A 184 -9.37 -7.38 -0.04
C LEU A 184 -10.58 -7.71 -0.92
N GLN A 185 -10.43 -8.59 -1.92
CA GLN A 185 -11.45 -8.93 -2.91
C GLN A 185 -11.90 -10.40 -2.81
N ALA A 186 -11.48 -11.12 -1.77
CA ALA A 186 -11.65 -12.56 -1.63
C ALA A 186 -13.12 -13.05 -1.59
N SER A 187 -14.08 -12.24 -1.11
CA SER A 187 -15.49 -12.66 -1.00
C SER A 187 -16.45 -11.50 -0.71
N SER A 188 -17.76 -11.78 -0.79
CA SER A 188 -18.84 -10.86 -0.40
C SER A 188 -18.81 -10.44 1.08
N ASP A 189 -18.12 -11.19 1.94
CA ASP A 189 -18.04 -10.93 3.38
C ASP A 189 -16.91 -9.95 3.74
N GLY A 190 -16.18 -9.43 2.74
CA GLY A 190 -15.10 -8.47 2.92
C GLY A 190 -13.69 -9.08 2.92
N PRO A 191 -12.69 -8.29 3.34
CA PRO A 191 -11.28 -8.65 3.37
C PRO A 191 -10.97 -9.92 4.18
N LYS A 192 -10.07 -10.77 3.67
CA LYS A 192 -9.67 -12.03 4.34
C LYS A 192 -8.16 -12.20 4.39
N PRO A 193 -7.61 -12.73 5.51
CA PRO A 193 -6.20 -13.06 5.59
C PRO A 193 -5.86 -14.20 4.62
N VAL A 194 -4.67 -14.11 4.03
CA VAL A 194 -4.10 -15.12 3.14
C VAL A 194 -2.64 -15.37 3.49
N GLU A 195 -2.17 -16.58 3.20
CA GLU A 195 -0.78 -17.01 3.49
C GLU A 195 0.19 -16.69 2.35
N GLU A 196 -0.29 -16.13 1.23
CA GLU A 196 0.51 -15.80 0.05
C GLU A 196 -0.06 -14.57 -0.66
N SER A 197 0.83 -13.71 -1.16
CA SER A 197 0.46 -12.56 -1.96
C SER A 197 -0.22 -12.99 -3.28
N ARG A 198 -1.36 -12.38 -3.58
CA ARG A 198 -2.07 -12.43 -4.85
C ARG A 198 -1.48 -11.47 -5.87
N ILE A 199 -0.85 -10.38 -5.42
CA ILE A 199 -0.24 -9.35 -6.27
C ILE A 199 1.19 -9.70 -6.67
N LEU A 200 1.92 -10.40 -5.81
CA LEU A 200 3.27 -10.91 -6.05
C LEU A 200 3.24 -12.45 -5.95
N PRO A 201 2.81 -13.16 -7.01
CA PRO A 201 2.58 -14.59 -6.97
C PRO A 201 3.77 -15.39 -6.43
N GLY A 202 3.48 -16.32 -5.52
CA GLY A 202 4.49 -17.12 -4.84
C GLY A 202 5.26 -16.38 -3.75
N LEU A 203 4.85 -15.18 -3.31
CA LEU A 203 5.43 -14.57 -2.10
C LEU A 203 4.66 -15.04 -0.86
N PRO A 204 5.15 -16.03 -0.09
CA PRO A 204 4.45 -16.49 1.09
C PRO A 204 4.65 -15.52 2.27
N LEU A 205 3.64 -15.46 3.15
CA LEU A 205 3.62 -14.61 4.34
C LEU A 205 4.85 -14.84 5.24
N PHE A 206 5.28 -16.09 5.41
CA PHE A 206 6.38 -16.42 6.31
C PHE A 206 7.74 -15.84 5.88
N VAL A 207 7.90 -15.41 4.63
CA VAL A 207 9.13 -14.77 4.11
C VAL A 207 9.20 -13.29 4.50
N LEU A 208 8.05 -12.63 4.69
CA LEU A 208 8.00 -11.18 4.88
C LEU A 208 8.81 -10.69 6.09
N PRO A 209 8.78 -11.32 7.29
CA PRO A 209 9.56 -10.83 8.42
C PRO A 209 11.07 -10.71 8.12
N GLU A 210 11.68 -11.75 7.54
CA GLU A 210 13.10 -11.71 7.14
C GLU A 210 13.33 -10.70 6.00
N ALA A 211 12.40 -10.62 5.05
CA ALA A 211 12.50 -9.65 3.96
C ALA A 211 12.52 -8.19 4.47
N TYR A 212 11.69 -7.87 5.47
CA TYR A 212 11.70 -6.55 6.13
C TYR A 212 13.01 -6.29 6.87
N GLU A 213 13.53 -7.26 7.62
CA GLU A 213 14.83 -7.12 8.30
C GLU A 213 15.97 -6.86 7.30
N LEU A 214 16.06 -7.64 6.22
CA LEU A 214 17.08 -7.46 5.19
C LEU A 214 16.94 -6.12 4.45
N ALA A 215 15.69 -5.71 4.16
CA ALA A 215 15.40 -4.43 3.51
C ALA A 215 15.80 -3.24 4.39
N ASP A 216 15.48 -3.30 5.69
CA ASP A 216 15.81 -2.28 6.68
C ASP A 216 17.34 -2.12 6.83
N MET A 217 18.05 -3.25 6.99
CA MET A 217 19.52 -3.29 7.05
C MET A 217 20.22 -2.93 5.72
N GLY A 218 19.47 -2.70 4.64
CA GLY A 218 20.03 -2.39 3.32
C GLY A 218 20.74 -3.57 2.64
N GLN A 219 20.49 -4.80 3.07
CA GLN A 219 21.10 -6.02 2.53
C GLN A 219 20.41 -6.50 1.25
N LEU A 220 20.36 -5.62 0.24
CA LEU A 220 19.56 -5.82 -0.99
C LEU A 220 19.93 -7.09 -1.78
N GLN A 221 21.19 -7.51 -1.75
CA GLN A 221 21.62 -8.75 -2.41
C GLN A 221 21.03 -9.99 -1.73
N ARG A 222 21.07 -10.06 -0.40
CA ARG A 222 20.47 -11.16 0.36
C ARG A 222 18.95 -11.15 0.23
N LEU A 223 18.34 -9.96 0.27
CA LEU A 223 16.92 -9.79 0.01
C LEU A 223 16.53 -10.31 -1.38
N SER A 224 17.33 -10.00 -2.42
CA SER A 224 17.08 -10.50 -3.77
C SER A 224 17.18 -12.02 -3.87
N VAL A 225 18.13 -12.65 -3.16
CA VAL A 225 18.23 -14.12 -3.10
C VAL A 225 17.02 -14.72 -2.40
N LEU A 226 16.68 -14.21 -1.20
CA LEU A 226 15.50 -14.66 -0.45
C LEU A 226 14.22 -14.59 -1.28
N LEU A 227 13.99 -13.47 -1.97
CA LEU A 227 12.82 -13.30 -2.83
C LEU A 227 12.85 -14.24 -4.03
N ARG A 228 14.00 -14.46 -4.67
CA ARG A 228 14.11 -15.38 -5.82
C ARG A 228 13.84 -16.83 -5.44
N ASP A 229 14.29 -17.25 -4.27
CA ASP A 229 14.14 -18.63 -3.82
C ASP A 229 12.69 -18.98 -3.44
N ASN A 230 11.89 -17.95 -3.12
CA ASN A 230 10.52 -18.15 -2.66
C ASN A 230 9.46 -17.76 -3.69
N LEU A 231 9.70 -16.70 -4.49
CA LEU A 231 8.76 -16.27 -5.52
C LEU A 231 8.56 -17.36 -6.57
N ALA A 232 7.31 -17.59 -6.95
CA ALA A 232 6.98 -18.49 -8.04
C ALA A 232 7.67 -17.95 -9.31
N GLN A 233 8.60 -18.72 -9.86
CA GLN A 233 9.16 -18.37 -11.16
C GLN A 233 7.99 -18.37 -12.14
N ALA A 234 7.61 -17.19 -12.64
CA ALA A 234 6.64 -17.09 -13.71
C ALA A 234 7.11 -18.05 -14.81
N ASN A 235 6.34 -19.12 -15.05
CA ASN A 235 6.59 -20.11 -16.08
C ASN A 235 6.80 -19.34 -17.38
N THR A 236 8.06 -19.15 -17.75
CA THR A 236 8.38 -18.70 -19.08
C THR A 236 8.12 -19.95 -19.91
N PRO A 237 7.20 -19.95 -20.90
CA PRO A 237 7.13 -21.05 -21.83
C PRO A 237 8.55 -21.25 -22.36
N GLU A 238 9.09 -22.47 -22.26
CA GLU A 238 10.34 -22.78 -22.95
C GLU A 238 10.19 -22.29 -24.40
N PRO A 239 11.18 -21.57 -24.95
CA PRO A 239 11.16 -21.27 -26.36
C PRO A 239 11.06 -22.62 -27.07
N ASP A 240 9.95 -22.80 -27.79
CA ASP A 240 9.63 -24.01 -28.54
C ASP A 240 10.87 -24.42 -29.32
N SER A 241 11.51 -25.50 -28.88
CA SER A 241 12.73 -26.05 -29.47
C SER A 241 12.41 -26.88 -30.71
N SER A 242 11.32 -26.56 -31.41
CA SER A 242 11.02 -27.06 -32.73
C SER A 242 12.12 -26.61 -33.70
N PRO A 243 12.95 -27.54 -34.23
CA PRO A 243 13.95 -27.17 -35.21
C PRO A 243 13.26 -26.62 -36.46
N LEU A 244 13.71 -25.45 -36.92
CA LEU A 244 13.32 -24.90 -38.21
C LEU A 244 13.67 -25.92 -39.30
N SER A 245 12.65 -26.62 -39.79
CA SER A 245 12.78 -27.46 -40.98
C SER A 245 12.97 -26.53 -42.18
N PHE A 246 14.22 -26.36 -42.61
CA PHE A 246 14.53 -25.79 -43.91
C PHE A 246 14.08 -26.79 -44.97
N GLY A 247 12.91 -26.54 -45.56
CA GLY A 247 12.48 -27.23 -46.77
C GLY A 247 13.41 -26.86 -47.92
N SER A 248 14.24 -27.80 -48.33
CA SER A 248 14.95 -27.79 -49.59
C SER A 248 13.94 -28.03 -50.72
N GLY A 249 13.42 -26.95 -51.29
CA GLY A 249 12.71 -26.96 -52.57
C GLY A 249 13.70 -26.90 -53.72
N ILE A 250 13.61 -27.91 -54.60
CA ILE A 250 14.25 -28.01 -55.92
C ILE A 250 13.53 -27.10 -56.91
#